data_AF-A1D8J7-F1
#
_entry.id   AF-A1D8J7-F1
#
_cell.length_a   1.000
_cell.length_b   1.000
_cell.length_c   1.000
_cell.angle_alpha   90.00
_cell.angle_beta   90.00
_cell.angle_gamma   90.00
#
_symmetry.space_group_name_H-M   'P 1'
#
loop_
_entity.id
_entity.type
_entity.pdbx_description
1 polymer ?
#
loop_
_entity_poly.entity_id
_entity_poly.type
_entity_poly.pdbx_seq_one_letter_code
_entity_poly.pdbx_strand_id
1 'polypeptide(L)'
;MYRASQFIKSMTTSKGKEVTIAYVSKTDTWERPFLPEATKNEFAEVAENYKDTLKPETVKVAMKEAEHPSQNDAAKHYSALELDKDENVIASKHYYKRA
;
A
#
# COMPACT_ATOMS: atom_id res chain seq x y z
N MET A 1 2.35 -10.49 11.50
CA MET A 1 2.73 -10.55 10.07
C MET A 1 1.49 -10.32 9.20
N TYR A 2 1.67 -10.02 7.92
CA TYR A 2 0.57 -9.91 6.94
C TYR A 2 -0.17 -11.25 6.83
N ARG A 3 -1.51 -11.21 6.70
CA ARG A 3 -2.35 -12.39 6.50
C ARG A 3 -3.33 -12.26 5.34
N ALA A 4 -3.93 -11.09 5.15
CA ALA A 4 -4.85 -10.86 4.05
C ALA A 4 -4.92 -9.38 3.67
N SER A 5 -5.31 -9.14 2.43
CA SER A 5 -5.62 -7.81 1.89
C SER A 5 -6.92 -7.82 1.12
N GLN A 6 -7.50 -6.63 0.94
CA GLN A 6 -8.64 -6.42 0.06
C GLN A 6 -8.28 -5.43 -1.04
N PHE A 7 -8.75 -5.74 -2.26
CA PHE A 7 -8.55 -4.95 -3.46
C PHE A 7 -9.15 -3.54 -3.33
N ILE A 8 -8.46 -2.55 -3.89
CA ILE A 8 -8.96 -1.19 -4.08
C ILE A 8 -9.13 -0.92 -5.58
N LYS A 9 -8.02 -0.92 -6.33
CA LYS A 9 -7.98 -0.72 -7.79
C LYS A 9 -6.68 -1.28 -8.38
N SER A 10 -6.57 -1.36 -9.71
CA SER A 10 -5.29 -1.62 -10.39
C SER A 10 -4.61 -0.30 -10.79
N MET A 11 -3.28 -0.34 -10.94
CA MET A 11 -2.50 0.71 -11.60
C MET A 11 -1.50 0.09 -12.58
N THR A 12 -1.09 0.87 -13.57
CA THR A 12 -0.07 0.45 -14.54
C THR A 12 1.18 1.32 -14.37
N THR A 13 2.33 0.67 -14.15
CA THR A 13 3.63 1.35 -14.09
C THR A 13 3.97 1.97 -15.45
N SER A 14 4.92 2.90 -15.49
CA SER A 14 5.35 3.53 -16.76
C SER A 14 6.00 2.54 -17.73
N LYS A 15 6.37 1.34 -17.26
CA LYS A 15 6.88 0.23 -18.06
C LYS A 15 5.79 -0.75 -18.52
N GLY A 16 4.50 -0.44 -18.30
CA GLY A 16 3.38 -1.26 -18.73
C GLY A 16 3.04 -2.45 -17.81
N LYS A 17 3.72 -2.61 -16.66
CA LYS A 17 3.39 -3.64 -15.68
C LYS A 17 2.14 -3.24 -14.89
N GLU A 18 1.14 -4.12 -14.84
CA GLU A 18 -0.03 -3.97 -13.96
C GLU A 18 0.33 -4.36 -12.52
N VAL A 19 -0.13 -3.57 -11.56
CA VAL A 19 0.05 -3.77 -10.12
C VAL A 19 -1.27 -3.50 -9.42
N THR A 20 -1.66 -4.40 -8.52
CA THR A 20 -2.84 -4.23 -7.67
C THR A 20 -2.57 -3.26 -6.52
N ILE A 21 -3.46 -2.31 -6.29
CA ILE A 21 -3.53 -1.48 -5.08
C ILE A 21 -4.57 -2.11 -4.14
N ALA A 22 -4.20 -2.31 -2.88
CA ALA A 22 -5.01 -2.98 -1.88
C ALA A 22 -4.84 -2.30 -0.50
N TYR A 23 -5.60 -2.76 0.49
CA TYR A 23 -5.32 -2.49 1.91
C TYR A 23 -5.21 -3.79 2.70
N VAL A 24 -4.39 -3.81 3.73
CA VAL A 24 -4.25 -4.94 4.65
C VAL A 24 -5.53 -5.04 5.50
N SER A 25 -6.28 -6.11 5.32
CA SER A 25 -7.50 -6.40 6.08
C SER A 25 -7.20 -7.26 7.29
N LYS A 26 -6.10 -8.01 7.30
CA LYS A 26 -5.74 -8.90 8.41
C LYS A 26 -4.25 -9.04 8.59
N THR A 27 -3.83 -9.04 9.86
CA THR A 27 -2.51 -9.45 10.31
C THR A 27 -2.65 -10.50 11.41
N ASP A 28 -1.54 -11.02 11.93
CA ASP A 28 -1.56 -11.89 13.11
C ASP A 28 -2.16 -11.23 14.36
N THR A 29 -2.11 -9.91 14.46
CA THR A 29 -2.42 -9.19 15.72
C THR A 29 -3.73 -8.41 15.65
N TRP A 30 -4.26 -8.16 14.45
CA TRP A 30 -5.48 -7.40 14.26
C TRP A 30 -6.17 -7.72 12.93
N GLU A 31 -7.46 -7.41 12.88
CA GLU A 31 -8.31 -7.49 11.70
C GLU A 31 -9.03 -6.14 11.50
N ARG A 32 -9.13 -5.71 10.23
CA ARG A 32 -9.80 -4.48 9.80
C ARG A 32 -10.95 -4.88 8.86
N PRO A 33 -12.20 -4.94 9.36
CA PRO A 33 -13.34 -5.37 8.56
C PRO A 33 -13.80 -4.31 7.55
N PHE A 34 -13.49 -3.04 7.81
CA PHE A 34 -13.91 -1.91 6.98
C PHE A 34 -12.81 -0.86 6.89
N LEU A 35 -12.67 -0.28 5.70
CA LEU A 35 -11.88 0.93 5.46
C LEU A 35 -12.77 1.93 4.72
N PRO A 36 -12.85 3.21 5.15
CA PRO A 36 -13.65 4.22 4.46
C PRO A 36 -13.22 4.40 3.00
N GLU A 37 -14.19 4.63 2.11
CA GLU A 37 -13.94 4.79 0.67
C GLU A 37 -13.01 5.98 0.38
N ALA A 38 -13.19 7.09 1.10
CA ALA A 38 -12.30 8.24 0.98
C ALA A 38 -10.84 7.88 1.25
N THR A 39 -10.57 7.09 2.29
CA THR A 39 -9.21 6.63 2.62
C THR A 39 -8.64 5.69 1.55
N LYS A 40 -9.47 4.82 0.95
CA LYS A 40 -9.05 3.96 -0.16
C LYS A 40 -8.63 4.79 -1.38
N ASN A 41 -9.46 5.77 -1.74
CA ASN A 41 -9.22 6.64 -2.89
C ASN A 41 -7.95 7.47 -2.69
N GLU A 42 -7.80 8.12 -1.54
CA GLU A 42 -6.59 8.87 -1.21
C GLU A 42 -5.33 8.00 -1.25
N PHE A 43 -5.36 6.81 -0.64
CA PHE A 43 -4.21 5.91 -0.69
C PHE A 43 -3.88 5.49 -2.13
N ALA A 44 -4.90 5.23 -2.94
CA ALA A 44 -4.69 4.80 -4.32
C ALA A 44 -4.06 5.89 -5.19
N GLU A 45 -4.47 7.15 -5.01
CA GLU A 45 -3.83 8.31 -5.64
C GLU A 45 -2.36 8.46 -5.19
N VAL A 46 -2.11 8.34 -3.88
CA VAL A 46 -0.75 8.41 -3.35
C VAL A 46 0.11 7.27 -3.90
N ALA A 47 -0.39 6.03 -3.93
CA ALA A 47 0.35 4.86 -4.41
C ALA A 47 0.75 4.98 -5.89
N GLU A 48 -0.07 5.62 -6.73
CA GLU A 48 0.28 5.88 -8.12
C GLU A 48 1.54 6.75 -8.27
N ASN A 49 1.80 7.68 -7.35
CA ASN A 49 3.03 8.49 -7.36
C ASN A 49 4.31 7.67 -7.14
N TYR A 50 4.17 6.43 -6.64
CA TYR A 50 5.27 5.52 -6.33
C TYR A 50 5.38 4.35 -7.30
N LYS A 51 4.52 4.27 -8.33
CA LYS A 51 4.41 3.12 -9.24
C LYS A 51 5.72 2.70 -9.91
N ASP A 52 6.62 3.65 -10.17
CA ASP A 52 7.91 3.38 -10.82
C ASP A 52 9.07 3.16 -9.83
N THR A 53 8.80 3.23 -8.53
CA THR A 53 9.77 2.94 -7.46
C THR A 53 9.66 1.51 -6.93
N LEU A 54 8.65 0.77 -7.39
CA LEU A 54 8.35 -0.58 -6.94
C LEU A 54 9.46 -1.56 -7.31
N LYS A 55 9.63 -2.59 -6.48
CA LYS A 55 10.53 -3.68 -6.83
C LYS A 55 10.02 -4.42 -8.08
N PRO A 56 10.91 -4.94 -8.95
CA PRO A 56 10.52 -5.62 -10.18
C PRO A 56 9.55 -6.80 -9.98
N GLU A 57 9.62 -7.47 -8.84
CA GLU A 57 8.77 -8.61 -8.46
C GLU A 57 7.40 -8.20 -7.91
N THR A 58 7.19 -6.94 -7.54
CA THR A 58 5.96 -6.45 -6.88
C THR A 58 4.74 -6.53 -7.78
N VAL A 59 3.75 -7.34 -7.43
CA VAL A 59 2.46 -7.41 -8.15
C VAL A 59 1.33 -6.74 -7.38
N LYS A 60 1.51 -6.50 -6.07
CA LYS A 60 0.52 -5.87 -5.21
C LYS A 60 1.17 -4.90 -4.23
N VAL A 61 0.54 -3.76 -4.01
CA VAL A 61 0.88 -2.79 -2.97
C VAL A 61 -0.32 -2.67 -2.02
N ALA A 62 -0.11 -2.96 -0.74
CA ALA A 62 -1.17 -2.97 0.26
C ALA A 62 -0.93 -1.92 1.37
N MET A 63 -1.90 -1.04 1.62
CA MET A 63 -1.87 -0.10 2.75
C MET A 63 -1.97 -0.86 4.07
N LYS A 64 -0.90 -0.84 4.87
CA LYS A 64 -0.89 -1.37 6.24
C LYS A 64 -1.50 -0.37 7.21
N GLU A 65 -1.02 0.88 7.18
CA GLU A 65 -1.47 1.96 8.06
C GLU A 65 -1.89 3.16 7.21
N ALA A 66 -3.01 3.79 7.59
CA ALA A 66 -3.48 5.03 6.99
C ALA A 66 -2.49 6.17 7.30
N GLU A 67 -2.75 7.37 6.78
CA GLU A 67 -1.90 8.53 6.99
C GLU A 67 -1.68 8.84 8.49
N HIS A 68 -0.43 8.82 8.94
CA HIS A 68 -0.04 9.11 10.32
C HIS A 68 1.37 9.72 10.39
N PRO A 69 1.70 10.49 11.44
CA PRO A 69 3.09 10.82 11.76
C PRO A 69 3.74 9.66 12.52
N SER A 70 5.07 9.64 12.56
CA SER A 70 5.83 8.79 13.47
C SER A 70 6.62 9.65 14.47
N GLN A 71 7.15 9.02 15.53
CA GLN A 71 7.93 9.74 16.55
C GLN A 71 9.19 10.41 15.96
N ASN A 72 9.81 9.80 14.96
CA ASN A 72 11.06 10.28 14.34
C ASN A 72 10.83 11.01 13.01
N ASP A 73 9.61 10.98 12.49
CA ASP A 73 9.21 11.67 11.26
C ASP A 73 7.81 12.26 11.45
N ALA A 74 7.78 13.58 11.68
CA ALA A 74 6.53 14.32 11.84
C ALA A 74 5.76 14.45 10.51
N ALA A 75 6.39 14.16 9.36
CA ALA A 75 5.69 14.15 8.09
C ALA A 75 4.69 12.99 8.04
N LYS A 76 3.46 13.34 7.69
CA LYS A 76 2.36 12.39 7.54
C LYS A 76 2.62 11.47 6.34
N HIS A 77 2.50 10.17 6.57
CA HIS A 77 2.69 9.15 5.55
C HIS A 77 1.77 7.95 5.76
N TYR A 78 1.55 7.21 4.69
CA TYR A 78 0.98 5.88 4.73
C TYR A 78 2.10 4.84 4.86
N SER A 79 1.86 3.78 5.62
CA SER A 79 2.72 2.59 5.57
C SER A 79 2.16 1.63 4.54
N ALA A 80 2.94 1.31 3.50
CA ALA A 80 2.57 0.38 2.44
C ALA A 80 3.49 -0.84 2.41
N LEU A 81 2.92 -2.00 2.09
CA LEU A 81 3.64 -3.25 1.85
C LEU A 81 3.67 -3.53 0.35
N GLU A 82 4.82 -3.95 -0.16
CA GLU A 82 4.93 -4.56 -1.48
C GLU A 82 4.87 -6.08 -1.34
N LEU A 83 4.07 -6.71 -2.19
CA LEU A 83 3.90 -8.16 -2.22
C LEU A 83 4.21 -8.72 -3.61
N ASP A 84 4.85 -9.88 -3.62
CA ASP A 84 5.04 -10.69 -4.81
C ASP A 84 3.77 -11.52 -5.15
N LYS A 85 3.86 -12.32 -6.21
CA LYS A 85 2.76 -13.18 -6.70
C LYS A 85 2.32 -14.27 -5.72
N ASP A 86 3.19 -14.61 -4.77
CA ASP A 86 2.95 -15.65 -3.77
C ASP A 86 2.48 -15.02 -2.44
N GLU A 87 2.15 -13.73 -2.46
CA GLU A 87 1.75 -12.89 -1.32
C GLU A 87 2.82 -12.74 -0.22
N ASN A 88 4.09 -12.95 -0.56
CA ASN A 88 5.17 -12.66 0.39
C ASN A 88 5.39 -11.14 0.47
N VAL A 89 5.57 -10.63 1.69
CA VAL A 89 5.97 -9.24 1.90
C VAL A 89 7.46 -9.10 1.55
N ILE A 90 7.74 -8.38 0.47
CA ILE A 90 9.09 -8.19 -0.09
C ILE A 90 9.66 -6.80 0.20
N ALA A 91 8.80 -5.83 0.57
CA ALA A 91 9.21 -4.51 1.04
C ALA A 91 8.14 -3.87 1.93
N SER A 92 8.57 -2.94 2.77
CA SER A 92 7.71 -2.00 3.51
C SER A 92 8.23 -0.60 3.23
N LYS A 93 7.34 0.32 2.83
CA LYS A 93 7.69 1.69 2.41
C LYS A 93 6.75 2.72 3.03
N HIS A 94 7.27 3.94 3.21
CA HIS A 94 6.47 5.11 3.56
C HIS A 94 6.07 5.87 2.30
N TYR A 95 4.78 6.10 2.13
CA TYR A 95 4.22 6.86 1.01
C TYR A 95 3.69 8.19 1.50
N TYR A 96 4.21 9.27 0.95
CA TYR A 96 3.89 10.64 1.35
C TYR A 96 2.94 11.26 0.32
N LYS A 97 1.96 12.04 0.78
CA LYS A 97 1.20 12.93 -0.10
C LYS A 97 2.19 13.95 -0.68
N ARG A 98 2.36 13.99 -2.01
CA ARG A 98 3.09 15.08 -2.65
C ARG A 98 2.21 16.33 -2.62
N ALA A 99 2.81 17.46 -2.24
CA ALA A 99 2.17 18.77 -2.32
C ALA A 99 2.01 19.22 -3.78
#